data_AF-A0A7K4HH33-F1
#
_entry.id   AF-A0A7K4HH33-F1
#
_cell.length_a   1.000
_cell.length_b   1.000
_cell.length_c   1.000
_cell.angle_alpha   90.00
_cell.angle_beta   90.00
_cell.angle_gamma   90.00
#
_symmetry.space_group_name_H-M   'P 1'
#
loop_
_entity.id
_entity.type
_entity.pdbx_description
1 polymer ?
#
loop_
_entity_poly.entity_id
_entity_poly.type
_entity_poly.pdbx_seq_one_letter_code
_entity_poly.pdbx_strand_id
1 'polypeptide(L)'
;MLTDLLLPVIGIVFFIFRFWLSTFKLKNELQFRRFYVSRLVNFYFCFCIIFNLKNPIFNVILAVCFPAMIFTSMWDINFYRGFRRRTYWKKNKGWVLVERMTMHPPILIGGLFIYLTGIWNYVKPTSQGGLILFVIVILFFYPSCYFLDIRLRKRYEWPNGRNLLLVMVISTLAFSMYYIFY
;
A
#
# COMPACT_ATOMS: atom_id res chain seq x y z
N MET A 1 -4.88 9.49 -24.82
CA MET A 1 -3.72 9.13 -25.68
C MET A 1 -2.38 9.36 -25.00
N LEU A 2 -2.02 10.60 -24.60
CA LEU A 2 -0.75 10.85 -23.90
C LEU A 2 -0.70 10.22 -22.49
N THR A 3 -1.77 10.34 -21.72
CA THR A 3 -1.90 9.72 -20.39
C THR A 3 -1.92 8.19 -20.45
N ASP A 4 -2.52 7.62 -21.50
CA ASP A 4 -2.56 6.17 -21.74
C ASP A 4 -1.18 5.55 -22.01
N LEU A 5 -0.17 6.36 -22.37
CA LEU A 5 1.20 5.92 -22.55
C LEU A 5 2.10 6.31 -21.36
N LEU A 6 1.94 7.55 -20.86
CA LEU A 6 2.80 8.08 -19.81
C LEU A 6 2.60 7.37 -18.46
N LEU A 7 1.35 7.11 -18.06
CA LEU A 7 1.08 6.47 -16.77
C LEU A 7 1.66 5.05 -16.72
N PRO A 8 1.48 4.19 -17.75
CA PRO A 8 2.15 2.90 -17.77
C PRO A 8 3.67 2.97 -17.62
N VAL A 9 4.33 3.88 -18.37
CA VAL A 9 5.78 4.05 -18.31
C VAL A 9 6.23 4.50 -16.91
N ILE A 10 5.56 5.50 -16.32
CA ILE A 10 5.84 5.96 -14.96
C ILE A 10 5.66 4.81 -13.97
N GLY A 11 4.58 4.02 -14.10
CA GLY A 11 4.30 2.87 -13.25
C GLY A 11 5.37 1.78 -13.33
N ILE A 12 5.85 1.45 -14.54
CA ILE A 12 6.91 0.46 -14.75
C ILE A 12 8.22 0.95 -14.15
N VAL A 13 8.63 2.19 -14.46
CA VAL A 13 9.86 2.79 -13.93
C VAL A 13 9.81 2.85 -12.41
N PHE A 14 8.68 3.26 -11.85
CA PHE A 14 8.49 3.34 -10.41
C PHE A 14 8.51 1.96 -9.75
N PHE A 15 7.89 0.95 -10.37
CA PHE A 15 7.94 -0.43 -9.89
C PHE A 15 9.38 -0.97 -9.85
N ILE A 16 10.12 -0.84 -10.95
CA ILE A 16 11.52 -1.29 -11.04
C ILE A 16 12.37 -0.57 -9.99
N PHE A 17 12.21 0.75 -9.88
CA PHE A 17 12.92 1.55 -8.88
C PHE A 17 12.62 1.07 -7.46
N ARG A 18 11.34 0.88 -7.11
CA ARG A 18 10.91 0.44 -5.79
C ARG A 18 11.42 -0.96 -5.46
N PHE A 19 11.31 -1.88 -6.42
CA PHE A 19 11.80 -3.25 -6.28
C PHE A 19 13.32 -3.26 -6.06
N TRP A 20 14.07 -2.52 -6.87
CA TRP A 20 15.52 -2.36 -6.70
C TRP A 20 15.87 -1.79 -5.32
N LEU A 21 15.17 -0.73 -4.91
CA LEU A 21 15.42 -0.01 -3.67
C LEU A 21 15.20 -0.89 -2.44
N SER A 22 14.07 -1.62 -2.38
CA SER A 22 13.71 -2.44 -1.22
C SER A 22 14.42 -3.79 -1.16
N THR A 23 14.69 -4.40 -2.31
CA THR A 23 15.19 -5.77 -2.39
C THR A 23 16.72 -5.83 -2.42
N PHE A 24 17.36 -4.88 -3.10
CA PHE A 24 18.80 -4.88 -3.32
C PHE A 24 19.50 -3.73 -2.59
N LYS A 25 19.10 -2.47 -2.85
CA LYS A 25 19.84 -1.29 -2.37
C LYS A 25 19.83 -1.16 -0.85
N LEU A 26 18.68 -1.40 -0.21
CA LEU A 26 18.48 -1.25 1.23
C LEU A 26 18.26 -2.57 1.96
N LYS A 27 18.73 -3.69 1.39
CA LYS A 27 18.55 -5.04 1.95
C LYS A 27 18.99 -5.11 3.42
N ASN A 28 20.12 -4.50 3.74
CA ASN A 28 20.73 -4.55 5.08
C ASN A 28 20.09 -3.56 6.06
N GLU A 29 19.58 -2.43 5.57
CA GLU A 29 18.94 -1.39 6.38
C GLU A 29 17.49 -1.75 6.73
N LEU A 30 16.79 -2.35 5.78
CA LEU A 30 15.42 -2.80 5.94
C LEU A 30 15.38 -4.13 6.71
N GLN A 31 16.32 -5.05 6.48
CA GLN A 31 16.31 -6.38 7.09
C GLN A 31 14.93 -7.04 6.91
N PHE A 32 14.29 -7.44 8.01
CA PHE A 32 12.94 -7.99 8.01
C PHE A 32 11.85 -7.01 7.56
N ARG A 33 12.09 -5.69 7.67
CA ARG A 33 11.13 -4.65 7.31
C ARG A 33 10.82 -4.62 5.82
N ARG A 34 11.66 -5.22 4.98
CA ARG A 34 11.40 -5.35 3.53
C ARG A 34 10.09 -6.09 3.21
N PHE A 35 9.55 -6.87 4.16
CA PHE A 35 8.30 -7.62 4.02
C PHE A 35 7.10 -6.97 4.72
N TYR A 36 7.15 -5.67 5.01
CA TYR A 36 5.99 -4.95 5.55
C TYR A 36 4.89 -4.83 4.50
N VAL A 37 3.63 -4.92 4.94
CA VAL A 37 2.44 -4.79 4.07
C VAL A 37 2.46 -3.49 3.27
N SER A 38 2.94 -2.38 3.84
CA SER A 38 3.05 -1.09 3.14
C SER A 38 3.89 -1.14 1.86
N ARG A 39 4.90 -2.04 1.79
CA ARG A 39 5.71 -2.25 0.58
C ARG A 39 4.99 -3.09 -0.46
N LEU A 40 4.21 -4.09 -0.02
CA LEU A 40 3.36 -4.87 -0.90
C LEU A 40 2.26 -4.00 -1.53
N VAL A 41 1.59 -3.17 -0.72
CA VAL A 41 0.58 -2.20 -1.21
C VAL A 41 1.20 -1.21 -2.19
N ASN A 42 2.46 -0.82 -1.99
CA ASN A 42 3.18 0.04 -2.94
C ASN A 42 3.37 -0.62 -4.31
N PHE A 43 3.63 -1.94 -4.36
CA PHE A 43 3.69 -2.67 -5.63
C PHE A 43 2.31 -2.73 -6.31
N TYR A 44 1.24 -2.96 -5.55
CA TYR A 44 -0.12 -2.87 -6.08
C TYR A 44 -0.47 -1.48 -6.61
N PHE A 45 -0.04 -0.42 -5.92
CA PHE A 45 -0.16 0.94 -6.43
C PHE A 45 0.60 1.12 -7.75
N CYS A 46 1.82 0.59 -7.88
CA CYS A 46 2.54 0.61 -9.15
C CYS A 46 1.72 -0.09 -10.25
N PHE A 47 1.14 -1.27 -9.97
CA PHE A 47 0.26 -1.95 -10.93
C PHE A 47 -0.97 -1.12 -11.29
N CYS A 48 -1.61 -0.43 -10.33
CA CYS A 48 -2.70 0.49 -10.63
C CYS A 48 -2.28 1.53 -11.69
N ILE A 49 -1.10 2.13 -11.51
CA ILE A 49 -0.56 3.11 -12.46
C ILE A 49 -0.16 2.48 -13.80
N ILE A 50 0.46 1.28 -13.78
CA ILE A 50 0.82 0.52 -14.98
C ILE A 50 -0.39 0.26 -15.87
N PHE A 51 -1.53 -0.09 -15.26
CA PHE A 51 -2.79 -0.34 -15.96
C PHE A 51 -3.65 0.92 -16.13
N ASN A 52 -3.08 2.12 -15.92
CA ASN A 52 -3.77 3.40 -16.04
C ASN A 52 -5.11 3.45 -15.25
N LEU A 53 -5.13 2.84 -14.06
CA LEU A 53 -6.31 2.68 -13.20
C LEU A 53 -7.49 1.95 -13.87
N LYS A 54 -7.28 1.21 -14.96
CA LYS A 54 -8.36 0.49 -15.68
C LYS A 54 -8.60 -0.91 -15.13
N ASN A 55 -7.65 -1.47 -14.38
CA ASN A 55 -7.80 -2.80 -13.80
C ASN A 55 -8.49 -2.71 -12.41
N PRO A 56 -9.75 -3.16 -12.29
CA PRO A 56 -10.52 -3.00 -11.06
C PRO A 56 -9.90 -3.77 -9.88
N ILE A 57 -9.22 -4.89 -10.11
CA ILE A 57 -8.64 -5.71 -9.03
C ILE A 57 -7.56 -4.92 -8.27
N PHE A 58 -6.66 -4.25 -8.99
CA PHE A 58 -5.58 -3.49 -8.35
C PHE A 58 -6.09 -2.22 -7.66
N ASN A 59 -7.01 -1.50 -8.30
CA ASN A 59 -7.62 -0.29 -7.74
C ASN A 59 -8.31 -0.56 -6.40
N VAL A 60 -8.76 -1.79 -6.22
CA VAL A 60 -9.56 -2.20 -5.07
C VAL A 60 -8.70 -2.57 -3.91
N ILE A 61 -7.62 -3.28 -4.18
CA ILE A 61 -6.56 -3.46 -3.20
C ILE A 61 -6.13 -2.08 -2.70
N LEU A 62 -5.88 -1.13 -3.61
CA LEU A 62 -5.52 0.24 -3.24
C LEU A 62 -6.59 0.95 -2.39
N ALA A 63 -7.86 0.89 -2.80
CA ALA A 63 -8.97 1.53 -2.08
C ALA A 63 -9.16 0.94 -0.67
N VAL A 64 -9.17 -0.38 -0.54
CA VAL A 64 -9.33 -1.08 0.75
C VAL A 64 -8.13 -0.84 1.67
N CYS A 65 -6.91 -0.81 1.11
CA CYS A 65 -5.71 -0.56 1.88
C CYS A 65 -5.58 0.89 2.34
N PHE A 66 -6.22 1.83 1.65
CA PHE A 66 -6.00 3.27 1.84
C PHE A 66 -6.14 3.73 3.31
N PRO A 67 -7.18 3.34 4.08
CA PRO A 67 -7.28 3.78 5.48
C PRO A 67 -6.15 3.24 6.36
N ALA A 68 -5.72 2.00 6.13
CA ALA A 68 -4.54 1.44 6.82
C ALA A 68 -3.24 2.17 6.42
N MET A 69 -3.15 2.64 5.17
CA MET A 69 -2.02 3.43 4.69
C MET A 69 -1.99 4.83 5.32
N ILE A 70 -3.16 5.45 5.58
CA ILE A 70 -3.25 6.68 6.38
C ILE A 70 -2.66 6.42 7.77
N PHE A 71 -3.15 5.38 8.46
CA PHE A 71 -2.70 5.07 9.81
C PHE A 71 -1.20 4.78 9.88
N THR A 72 -0.69 3.93 8.98
CA THR A 72 0.74 3.59 8.94
C THR A 72 1.63 4.75 8.52
N SER A 73 1.12 5.71 7.75
CA SER A 73 1.86 6.94 7.42
C SER A 73 2.04 7.88 8.63
N MET A 74 1.16 7.83 9.64
CA MET A 74 1.35 8.61 10.87
C MET A 74 2.64 8.20 11.60
N TRP A 75 3.05 6.93 11.47
CA TRP A 75 4.33 6.46 12.01
C TRP A 75 5.55 7.03 11.28
N ASP A 76 5.39 7.40 10.00
CA ASP A 76 6.45 8.05 9.24
C ASP A 76 6.70 9.49 9.72
N ILE A 77 5.72 10.17 10.33
CA ILE A 77 5.92 11.50 10.92
C ILE A 77 7.03 11.46 11.97
N ASN A 78 7.01 10.44 12.84
CA ASN A 78 8.05 10.23 13.85
C ASN A 78 9.39 9.85 13.23
N PHE A 79 9.36 9.14 12.09
CA PHE A 79 10.56 8.88 11.31
C PHE A 79 11.19 10.19 10.81
N TYR A 80 10.41 11.05 10.13
CA TYR A 80 10.91 12.29 9.54
C TYR A 80 11.40 13.28 10.59
N ARG A 81 10.64 13.48 11.69
CA ARG A 81 11.03 14.37 12.80
C ARG A 81 12.37 13.98 13.42
N GLY A 82 12.60 12.68 13.61
CA GLY A 82 13.83 12.15 14.19
C GLY A 82 14.96 11.88 13.20
N PHE A 83 14.72 12.03 11.88
CA PHE A 83 15.60 11.49 10.85
C PHE A 83 17.03 12.05 10.91
N ARG A 84 17.16 13.37 11.13
CA ARG A 84 18.48 14.03 11.23
C ARG A 84 19.32 13.45 12.38
N ARG A 85 18.68 13.16 13.53
CA ARG A 85 19.34 12.72 14.78
C ARG A 85 19.71 11.22 14.81
N ARG A 86 19.22 10.40 13.88
CA ARG A 86 19.51 8.95 13.85
C ARG A 86 20.97 8.70 13.48
N THR A 87 21.66 7.92 14.32
CA THR A 87 23.07 7.52 14.20
C THR A 87 23.28 6.22 13.42
N TYR A 88 22.21 5.47 13.17
CA TYR A 88 22.20 4.28 12.34
C TYR A 88 21.88 4.62 10.87
N TRP A 89 22.23 3.72 9.94
CA TRP A 89 22.14 3.88 8.49
C TRP A 89 23.06 4.96 7.88
N LYS A 90 24.18 5.32 8.52
CA LYS A 90 25.09 6.38 8.03
C LYS A 90 25.45 6.27 6.54
N LYS A 91 25.74 5.05 6.05
CA LYS A 91 26.11 4.79 4.65
C LYS A 91 24.98 5.01 3.65
N ASN A 92 23.74 4.64 4.00
CA ASN A 92 22.59 4.65 3.10
C ASN A 92 21.47 5.58 3.56
N LYS A 93 21.78 6.59 4.39
CA LYS A 93 20.81 7.47 5.05
C LYS A 93 19.87 8.12 4.04
N GLY A 94 20.41 8.75 2.99
CA GLY A 94 19.62 9.36 1.92
C GLY A 94 18.69 8.37 1.22
N TRP A 95 19.17 7.16 0.92
CA TRP A 95 18.35 6.13 0.28
C TRP A 95 17.20 5.65 1.16
N VAL A 96 17.39 5.56 2.48
CA VAL A 96 16.29 5.23 3.42
C VAL A 96 15.24 6.35 3.44
N LEU A 97 15.65 7.62 3.32
CA LEU A 97 14.69 8.73 3.20
C LEU A 97 13.87 8.61 1.92
N VAL A 98 14.55 8.36 0.79
CA VAL A 98 13.90 8.16 -0.52
C VAL A 98 12.94 6.96 -0.46
N GLU A 99 13.32 5.89 0.21
CA GLU A 99 12.47 4.71 0.38
C GLU A 99 11.18 5.04 1.14
N ARG A 100 11.25 5.87 2.18
CA ARG A 100 10.06 6.32 2.92
C ARG A 100 9.20 7.28 2.10
N MET A 101 9.82 8.25 1.43
CA MET A 101 9.12 9.23 0.59
C MET A 101 8.41 8.59 -0.60
N THR A 102 8.95 7.49 -1.11
CA THR A 102 8.35 6.74 -2.23
C THR A 102 7.47 5.58 -1.77
N MET A 103 7.23 5.42 -0.46
CA MET A 103 6.36 4.37 0.08
C MET A 103 4.92 4.87 0.27
N HIS A 104 4.63 5.62 1.34
CA HIS A 104 3.26 6.04 1.64
C HIS A 104 2.76 7.22 0.81
N PRO A 105 3.53 8.32 0.59
CA PRO A 105 3.00 9.50 -0.07
C PRO A 105 2.36 9.24 -1.45
N PRO A 106 2.99 8.47 -2.37
CA PRO A 106 2.37 8.18 -3.66
C PRO A 106 1.05 7.40 -3.53
N ILE A 107 1.00 6.43 -2.61
CA ILE A 107 -0.19 5.63 -2.33
C ILE A 107 -1.30 6.50 -1.75
N LEU A 108 -0.95 7.41 -0.84
CA LEU A 108 -1.92 8.33 -0.25
C LEU A 108 -2.50 9.30 -1.28
N ILE A 109 -1.66 9.83 -2.17
CA ILE A 109 -2.11 10.70 -3.27
C ILE A 109 -3.04 9.93 -4.21
N GLY A 110 -2.64 8.73 -4.63
CA GLY A 110 -3.45 7.90 -5.53
C GLY A 110 -4.75 7.42 -4.91
N GLY A 111 -4.71 6.98 -3.64
CA GLY A 111 -5.89 6.61 -2.89
C GLY A 111 -6.85 7.80 -2.74
N LEU A 112 -6.36 8.95 -2.30
CA LEU A 112 -7.17 10.16 -2.17
C LEU A 112 -7.80 10.57 -3.52
N PHE A 113 -7.05 10.47 -4.61
CA PHE A 113 -7.57 10.73 -5.95
C PHE A 113 -8.75 9.82 -6.31
N ILE A 114 -8.64 8.50 -6.08
CA ILE A 114 -9.73 7.53 -6.32
C ILE A 114 -10.97 7.87 -5.47
N TYR A 115 -10.77 8.21 -4.19
CA TYR A 115 -11.88 8.58 -3.29
C TYR A 115 -12.57 9.87 -3.75
N LEU A 116 -11.81 10.92 -4.07
CA LEU A 116 -12.36 12.24 -4.47
C LEU A 116 -13.02 12.22 -5.86
N THR A 117 -12.51 11.42 -6.79
CA THR A 117 -13.10 11.29 -8.13
C THR A 117 -14.17 10.20 -8.22
N GLY A 118 -14.54 9.60 -7.08
CA GLY A 118 -15.57 8.57 -6.97
C GLY A 118 -15.01 7.17 -7.19
N ILE A 119 -14.99 6.37 -6.12
CA ILE A 119 -14.45 5.00 -6.09
C ILE A 119 -15.03 4.14 -7.22
N TRP A 120 -16.33 4.26 -7.49
CA TRP A 120 -17.06 3.51 -8.50
C TRP A 120 -16.58 3.72 -9.94
N ASN A 121 -15.86 4.81 -10.22
CA ASN A 121 -15.26 5.03 -11.54
C ASN A 121 -14.09 4.07 -11.80
N TYR A 122 -13.47 3.54 -10.75
CA TYR A 122 -12.28 2.68 -10.81
C TYR A 122 -12.55 1.25 -10.33
N VAL A 123 -13.66 1.05 -9.61
CA VAL A 123 -14.04 -0.19 -8.94
C VAL A 123 -15.41 -0.66 -9.46
N LYS A 124 -15.54 -0.82 -10.78
CA LYS A 124 -16.81 -1.27 -11.36
C LYS A 124 -17.00 -2.77 -11.12
N PRO A 125 -18.12 -3.23 -10.54
CA PRO A 125 -18.48 -4.64 -10.55
C PRO A 125 -18.69 -5.09 -12.00
N THR A 126 -17.94 -6.08 -12.47
CA THR A 126 -18.10 -6.62 -13.83
C THR A 126 -19.30 -7.57 -13.98
N SER A 127 -20.00 -7.89 -12.90
CA SER A 127 -21.32 -8.54 -12.82
C SER A 127 -21.65 -8.81 -11.35
N GLN A 128 -22.93 -9.08 -11.00
CA GLN A 128 -23.33 -9.43 -9.63
C GLN A 128 -22.58 -10.66 -9.07
N GLY A 129 -22.20 -11.62 -9.91
CA GLY A 129 -21.35 -12.77 -9.51
C GLY A 129 -19.88 -12.41 -9.30
N GLY A 130 -19.36 -11.41 -10.03
CA GLY A 130 -18.02 -10.87 -9.80
C GLY A 130 -17.89 -10.15 -8.46
N LEU A 131 -18.98 -9.55 -7.98
CA LEU A 131 -19.09 -8.79 -6.74
C LEU A 131 -18.77 -9.65 -5.49
N ILE A 132 -19.30 -10.87 -5.44
CA ILE A 132 -19.08 -11.81 -4.32
C ILE A 132 -17.65 -12.34 -4.33
N LEU A 133 -17.15 -12.80 -5.49
CA LEU A 133 -15.77 -13.28 -5.63
C LEU A 133 -14.77 -12.18 -5.24
N PHE A 134 -15.06 -10.97 -5.65
CA PHE A 134 -14.29 -9.78 -5.34
C PHE A 134 -14.28 -9.45 -3.84
N VAL A 135 -15.44 -9.46 -3.18
CA VAL A 135 -15.55 -9.27 -1.72
C VAL A 135 -14.79 -10.38 -0.97
N ILE A 136 -14.88 -11.64 -1.41
CA ILE A 136 -14.12 -12.76 -0.83
C ILE A 136 -12.62 -12.56 -1.03
N VAL A 137 -12.18 -12.19 -2.22
CA VAL A 137 -10.76 -11.93 -2.51
C VAL A 137 -10.24 -10.80 -1.63
N ILE A 138 -10.97 -9.70 -1.45
CA ILE A 138 -10.56 -8.63 -0.55
C ILE A 138 -10.52 -9.10 0.91
N LEU A 139 -11.59 -9.77 1.38
CA LEU A 139 -11.75 -10.24 2.75
C LEU A 139 -10.72 -11.29 3.16
N PHE A 140 -10.25 -12.11 2.22
CA PHE A 140 -9.26 -13.13 2.51
C PHE A 140 -7.85 -12.69 2.12
N PHE A 141 -7.64 -12.02 1.00
CA PHE A 141 -6.29 -11.70 0.51
C PHE A 141 -5.63 -10.60 1.33
N TYR A 142 -6.34 -9.51 1.63
CA TYR A 142 -5.74 -8.41 2.39
C TYR A 142 -5.46 -8.79 3.86
N PRO A 143 -6.39 -9.45 4.57
CA PRO A 143 -6.11 -10.03 5.89
C PRO A 143 -5.25 -11.28 5.88
N SER A 144 -4.92 -11.91 4.74
CA SER A 144 -3.90 -12.99 4.70
C SER A 144 -2.51 -12.47 4.37
N CYS A 145 -2.39 -11.31 3.70
CA CYS A 145 -1.14 -10.52 3.67
C CYS A 145 -0.66 -10.16 5.10
N TYR A 146 -1.57 -10.20 6.09
CA TYR A 146 -1.27 -10.22 7.53
C TYR A 146 -0.23 -11.26 7.95
N PHE A 147 -0.32 -12.49 7.45
CA PHE A 147 0.61 -13.57 7.81
C PHE A 147 2.00 -13.35 7.21
N LEU A 148 2.11 -12.48 6.19
CA LEU A 148 3.37 -12.09 5.59
C LEU A 148 4.05 -10.95 6.35
N ASP A 149 3.32 -10.09 7.08
CA ASP A 149 3.93 -9.03 7.89
C ASP A 149 4.59 -9.60 9.15
N ILE A 150 5.87 -9.30 9.33
CA ILE A 150 6.66 -9.85 10.44
C ILE A 150 6.48 -9.08 11.75
N ARG A 151 5.96 -7.84 11.71
CA ARG A 151 5.68 -7.03 12.91
C ARG A 151 4.64 -7.69 13.81
N LEU A 152 3.74 -8.43 13.17
CA LEU A 152 2.65 -9.15 13.80
C LEU A 152 3.05 -10.52 14.32
N ARG A 153 4.09 -11.12 13.73
CA ARG A 153 4.66 -12.41 14.18
C ARG A 153 5.63 -12.27 15.35
N LYS A 154 6.21 -11.08 15.56
CA LYS A 154 7.13 -10.81 16.68
C LYS A 154 6.42 -10.05 17.80
N ARG A 155 6.36 -10.65 19.00
CA ARG A 155 5.80 -10.08 20.24
C ARG A 155 6.34 -8.67 20.59
N TYR A 156 7.54 -8.33 20.12
CA TYR A 156 8.23 -7.06 20.41
C TYR A 156 7.68 -5.82 19.69
N GLU A 157 6.78 -5.95 18.69
CA GLU A 157 6.15 -4.79 18.02
C GLU A 157 4.66 -4.60 18.41
N TRP A 158 4.19 -5.30 19.45
CA TRP A 158 2.91 -5.04 20.10
C TRP A 158 3.00 -3.73 20.92
N PRO A 159 2.08 -2.76 20.77
CA PRO A 159 0.69 -2.87 20.30
C PRO A 159 0.44 -2.51 18.82
N ASN A 160 1.46 -2.07 18.09
CA ASN A 160 1.31 -1.56 16.71
C ASN A 160 0.76 -2.61 15.75
N GLY A 161 1.12 -3.88 15.94
CA GLY A 161 0.55 -4.99 15.21
C GLY A 161 -0.97 -5.12 15.38
N ARG A 162 -1.48 -5.17 16.62
CA ARG A 162 -2.91 -5.29 16.91
C ARG A 162 -3.71 -4.15 16.28
N ASN A 163 -3.23 -2.91 16.43
CA ASN A 163 -3.90 -1.74 15.88
C ASN A 163 -3.95 -1.81 14.35
N LEU A 164 -2.88 -2.25 13.70
CA LEU A 164 -2.85 -2.44 12.25
C LEU A 164 -3.87 -3.50 11.80
N LEU A 165 -3.92 -4.66 12.46
CA LEU A 165 -4.90 -5.71 12.14
C LEU A 165 -6.33 -5.19 12.27
N LEU A 166 -6.63 -4.49 13.37
CA LEU A 166 -7.95 -3.95 13.62
C LEU A 166 -8.35 -2.92 12.54
N VAL A 167 -7.42 -2.04 12.16
CA VAL A 167 -7.64 -1.10 11.06
C VAL A 167 -7.85 -1.84 9.74
N MET A 168 -7.08 -2.89 9.44
CA MET A 168 -7.24 -3.68 8.22
C MET A 168 -8.61 -4.37 8.15
N VAL A 169 -9.04 -5.02 9.25
CA VAL A 169 -10.34 -5.68 9.33
C VAL A 169 -11.48 -4.67 9.20
N ILE A 170 -11.44 -3.57 9.95
CA ILE A 170 -12.48 -2.53 9.88
C ILE A 170 -12.53 -1.89 8.49
N SER A 171 -11.39 -1.57 7.88
CA SER A 171 -11.34 -0.99 6.53
C SER A 171 -11.95 -1.94 5.50
N THR A 172 -11.67 -3.23 5.64
CA THR A 172 -12.21 -4.26 4.76
C THR A 172 -13.72 -4.41 4.93
N LEU A 173 -14.21 -4.47 6.17
CA LEU A 173 -15.64 -4.56 6.48
C LEU A 173 -16.38 -3.31 6.01
N ALA A 174 -15.85 -2.12 6.29
CA ALA A 174 -16.44 -0.86 5.88
C ALA A 174 -16.54 -0.75 4.35
N PHE A 175 -15.48 -1.11 3.63
CA PHE A 175 -15.50 -1.13 2.18
C PHE A 175 -16.48 -2.17 1.64
N SER A 176 -16.52 -3.38 2.22
CA SER A 176 -17.45 -4.43 1.82
C SER A 176 -18.91 -4.05 2.06
N MET A 177 -19.23 -3.44 3.22
CA MET A 177 -20.58 -2.94 3.49
C MET A 177 -20.95 -1.81 2.54
N TYR A 178 -20.07 -0.82 2.36
CA TYR A 178 -20.31 0.26 1.40
C TYR A 178 -20.59 -0.29 -0.01
N TYR A 179 -19.86 -1.32 -0.43
CA TYR A 179 -19.99 -1.96 -1.73
C TYR A 179 -21.21 -2.90 -1.88
N ILE A 180 -21.77 -3.41 -0.77
CA ILE A 180 -22.99 -4.24 -0.77
C ILE A 180 -24.25 -3.36 -0.79
N PHE A 181 -24.22 -2.22 -0.10
CA PHE A 181 -25.40 -1.37 0.11
C PHE A 181 -25.55 -0.21 -0.88
N TYR A 182 -24.50 0.14 -1.62
CA TYR A 182 -24.48 1.20 -2.63
C TYR A 182 -23.90 0.69 -3.95
#